data_AF-A0A242CX90-F1
#
_entry.id   AF-A0A242CX90-F1
#
_cell.length_a   1.000
_cell.length_b   1.000
_cell.length_c   1.000
_cell.angle_alpha   90.00
_cell.angle_beta   90.00
_cell.angle_gamma   90.00
#
_symmetry.space_group_name_H-M   'P 1'
#
loop_
_entity.id
_entity.type
_entity.pdbx_description
1 polymer ?
#
loop_
_entity_poly.entity_id
_entity_poly.type
_entity_poly.pdbx_seq_one_letter_code
_entity_poly.pdbx_strand_id
1 'polypeptide(L)'
;MEMDKFKEDLKQLGRRVIELKDSIGTEEATKTSLIMPFFAALGYDLFNPTEFVPEFTADVGIKKGEKVDYAIVLEGKPTILVEAKSINEQLTKHDSQLFRYFGTTESKFGILTNG
;
A
#
# COMPACT_ATOMS: atom_id res chain seq x y z
N MET A 1 -9.19 -18.72 6.70
CA MET A 1 -8.43 -18.03 7.76
C MET A 1 -9.31 -17.99 8.99
N GLU A 2 -8.90 -18.57 10.12
CA GLU A 2 -9.67 -18.44 11.36
C GLU A 2 -9.68 -16.96 11.77
N MET A 3 -10.88 -16.42 11.99
CA MET A 3 -11.11 -15.00 12.33
C MET A 3 -10.26 -14.55 13.53
N ASP A 4 -9.97 -15.46 14.46
CA ASP A 4 -9.17 -15.16 15.66
C ASP A 4 -7.68 -15.01 15.36
N LYS A 5 -7.14 -15.81 14.43
CA LYS A 5 -5.77 -15.63 13.93
C LYS A 5 -5.61 -14.26 13.27
N PHE A 6 -6.55 -13.89 12.39
CA PHE A 6 -6.53 -12.59 11.73
C PHE A 6 -6.52 -11.42 12.72
N LYS A 7 -7.39 -11.46 13.73
CA LYS A 7 -7.42 -10.43 14.78
C LYS A 7 -6.11 -10.35 15.55
N GLU A 8 -5.48 -11.48 15.83
CA GLU A 8 -4.20 -11.51 16.53
C GLU A 8 -3.07 -10.95 15.66
N ASP A 9 -3.03 -11.31 14.37
CA ASP A 9 -2.05 -10.79 13.41
C ASP A 9 -2.15 -9.25 13.32
N LEU A 10 -3.37 -8.69 13.26
CA LEU A 10 -3.58 -7.24 13.30
C LEU A 10 -3.11 -6.58 14.61
N LYS A 11 -3.33 -7.23 15.76
CA LYS A 11 -2.82 -6.72 17.05
C LYS A 11 -1.30 -6.75 17.11
N GLN A 12 -0.68 -7.79 16.56
CA GLN A 12 0.78 -7.90 16.45
C GLN A 12 1.35 -6.78 15.58
N LEU A 13 0.70 -6.48 14.45
CA LEU A 13 1.07 -5.34 13.61
C LEU A 13 0.96 -4.01 14.36
N GLY A 14 -0.13 -3.78 15.12
CA GLY A 14 -0.27 -2.58 15.94
C GLY A 14 0.86 -2.42 16.97
N ARG A 15 1.28 -3.52 17.64
CA ARG A 15 2.44 -3.51 18.54
C ARG A 15 3.73 -3.18 17.80
N ARG A 16 3.93 -3.78 16.64
CA ARG A 16 5.10 -3.54 15.78
C ARG A 16 5.22 -2.08 15.35
N VAL A 17 4.12 -1.40 15.05
CA VAL A 17 4.14 0.05 14.75
C VAL A 17 4.72 0.84 15.93
N ILE A 18 4.26 0.56 17.16
CA ILE A 18 4.73 1.25 18.37
C ILE A 18 6.22 0.99 18.62
N GLU A 19 6.67 -0.24 18.40
CA GLU A 19 8.08 -0.63 18.60
C GLU A 19 9.01 -0.01 17.56
N LEU A 20 8.58 0.07 16.30
CA LEU A 20 9.45 0.45 15.19
C LEU A 20 9.42 1.94 14.87
N LYS A 21 8.36 2.68 15.21
CA LYS A 21 8.14 4.05 14.72
C LYS A 21 9.31 5.02 14.93
N ASP A 22 10.05 4.87 16.02
CA ASP A 22 11.16 5.76 16.37
C ASP A 22 12.49 5.26 15.77
N SER A 23 12.52 4.05 15.20
CA SER A 23 13.69 3.40 14.61
C SER A 23 13.69 3.40 13.07
N ILE A 24 12.53 3.56 12.44
CA ILE A 24 12.39 3.68 10.99
C ILE A 24 12.05 5.13 10.61
N GLY A 25 12.64 5.63 9.53
CA GLY A 25 12.43 7.02 9.10
C GLY A 25 12.34 7.22 7.59
N THR A 26 12.53 6.17 6.80
CA THR A 26 12.42 6.22 5.33
C THR A 26 11.10 5.61 4.87
N GLU A 27 10.64 6.04 3.70
CA GLU A 27 9.47 5.45 3.05
C GLU A 27 9.67 3.95 2.79
N GLU A 28 10.85 3.52 2.31
CA GLU A 28 11.16 2.10 2.10
C GLU A 28 11.12 1.28 3.40
N ALA A 29 11.64 1.81 4.51
CA ALA A 29 11.57 1.13 5.79
C ALA A 29 10.11 1.02 6.27
N THR A 30 9.29 2.04 6.01
CA THR A 30 7.85 2.06 6.33
C THR A 30 7.09 1.01 5.50
N LYS A 31 7.34 0.99 4.19
CA LYS A 31 6.80 0.02 3.23
C LYS A 31 7.08 -1.42 3.65
N THR A 32 8.35 -1.74 3.89
CA THR A 32 8.79 -3.11 4.22
C THR A 32 8.42 -3.54 5.64
N SER A 33 8.43 -2.61 6.61
CA SER A 33 8.26 -2.97 8.02
C SER A 33 6.81 -2.95 8.49
N LEU A 34 5.94 -2.16 7.85
CA LEU A 34 4.56 -1.93 8.32
C LEU A 34 3.53 -2.27 7.23
N ILE A 35 3.66 -1.67 6.06
CA ILE A 35 2.64 -1.75 4.99
C ILE A 35 2.59 -3.16 4.37
N MET A 36 3.73 -3.71 3.96
CA MET A 36 3.81 -5.07 3.42
C MET A 36 3.26 -6.11 4.41
N PRO A 37 3.69 -6.14 5.69
CA PRO A 37 3.10 -7.02 6.69
C PRO A 37 1.59 -6.86 6.88
N PHE A 38 1.05 -5.64 6.75
CA PHE A 38 -0.40 -5.43 6.79
C PHE A 38 -1.12 -6.15 5.64
N PHE A 39 -0.65 -6.02 4.40
CA PHE A 39 -1.25 -6.73 3.27
C PHE A 39 -1.06 -8.25 3.37
N ALA A 40 0.07 -8.73 3.89
CA ALA A 40 0.25 -10.16 4.18
C ALA A 40 -0.77 -10.67 5.23
N ALA A 41 -1.05 -9.89 6.28
CA ALA A 41 -2.06 -10.24 7.29
C ALA A 41 -3.50 -10.23 6.73
N LEU A 42 -3.78 -9.42 5.70
CA LEU A 42 -5.03 -9.49 4.93
C LEU A 42 -5.12 -10.73 4.03
N GLY A 43 -4.02 -11.47 3.87
CA GLY A 43 -3.94 -12.70 3.10
C GLY A 43 -3.45 -12.54 1.67
N TYR A 44 -2.91 -11.37 1.30
CA TYR A 44 -2.31 -11.16 -0.03
C TYR A 44 -0.94 -11.83 -0.13
N ASP A 45 -0.64 -12.42 -1.28
CA ASP A 45 0.69 -12.94 -1.58
C ASP A 45 1.60 -11.83 -2.11
N LEU A 46 2.48 -11.32 -1.24
CA LEU A 46 3.45 -10.28 -1.57
C LEU A 46 4.47 -10.69 -2.63
N PHE A 47 4.66 -12.00 -2.85
CA PHE A 47 5.61 -12.53 -3.82
C PHE A 47 4.94 -12.93 -5.13
N ASN A 48 3.62 -12.78 -5.23
CA ASN A 48 2.87 -13.00 -6.46
C ASN A 48 2.75 -11.67 -7.23
N PRO A 49 3.55 -11.44 -8.29
CA PRO A 49 3.53 -10.19 -9.05
C PRO A 49 2.28 -10.05 -9.94
N THR A 50 1.35 -11.02 -9.91
CA THR A 50 0.04 -10.93 -10.56
C THR A 50 -1.06 -10.49 -9.60
N GLU A 51 -0.74 -10.37 -8.31
CA GLU A 51 -1.67 -10.01 -7.23
C GLU A 51 -1.20 -8.78 -6.45
N PHE A 52 0.07 -8.75 -6.06
CA PHE A 52 0.69 -7.64 -5.34
C PHE A 52 1.83 -7.06 -6.18
N VAL A 53 1.57 -5.96 -6.88
CA VAL A 53 2.48 -5.43 -7.90
C VAL A 53 3.19 -4.19 -7.39
N PRO A 54 4.50 -4.26 -7.07
CA PRO A 54 5.27 -3.08 -6.71
C PRO A 54 5.55 -2.19 -7.93
N GLU A 55 5.73 -0.90 -7.69
CA GLU A 55 6.05 0.11 -8.71
C GLU A 55 5.10 0.09 -9.93
N PHE A 56 3.81 -0.12 -9.70
CA PHE A 56 2.83 -0.25 -10.76
C PHE A 56 2.66 1.05 -11.54
N THR A 57 2.83 0.98 -12.86
CA THR A 57 2.63 2.12 -13.77
C THR A 57 1.14 2.42 -13.94
N ALA A 58 0.70 3.59 -13.46
CA ALA A 58 -0.66 4.10 -13.58
C ALA A 58 -0.67 5.33 -14.50
N ASP A 59 -0.45 5.12 -15.79
CA ASP A 59 -0.40 6.21 -16.78
C ASP A 59 -1.74 6.97 -16.87
N VAL A 60 -1.65 8.30 -16.99
CA VAL A 60 -2.81 9.21 -17.05
C VAL A 60 -2.80 10.05 -18.32
N GLY A 61 -3.64 9.72 -19.30
CA GLY A 61 -3.81 10.53 -20.52
C GLY A 61 -2.50 10.72 -21.31
N ILE A 62 -2.01 11.97 -21.35
CA ILE A 62 -0.73 12.32 -22.02
C ILE A 62 0.51 12.22 -21.11
N LYS A 63 0.33 12.03 -19.79
CA LYS A 63 1.44 11.83 -18.85
C LYS A 63 1.74 10.34 -18.75
N LYS A 64 2.90 9.96 -19.30
CA LYS A 64 3.45 8.60 -19.27
C LYS A 64 4.52 8.48 -18.18
N GLY A 65 4.60 7.31 -17.56
CA GLY A 65 5.59 6.94 -16.56
C GLY A 65 5.22 7.28 -15.12
N GLU A 66 3.97 7.60 -14.80
CA GLU A 66 3.57 7.75 -13.39
C GLU A 66 3.42 6.37 -12.74
N LYS A 67 4.02 6.20 -11.56
CA LYS A 67 4.01 4.95 -10.80
C LYS A 67 3.37 5.17 -9.43
N VAL A 68 2.72 4.14 -8.93
CA VAL A 68 2.33 3.99 -7.52
C VAL A 68 3.22 2.95 -6.85
N ASP A 69 3.34 3.01 -5.54
CA ASP A 69 4.17 2.06 -4.79
C ASP A 69 3.68 0.63 -4.94
N TYR A 70 2.37 0.40 -4.79
CA TYR A 70 1.76 -0.92 -5.00
C TYR A 70 0.44 -0.83 -5.74
N ALA A 71 0.13 -1.86 -6.50
CA ALA A 71 -1.22 -2.16 -6.96
C ALA A 71 -1.64 -3.55 -6.52
N ILE A 72 -2.84 -3.65 -5.97
CA ILE A 72 -3.52 -4.92 -5.72
C ILE A 72 -4.33 -5.26 -6.96
N VAL A 73 -4.02 -6.40 -7.56
CA VAL A 73 -4.64 -6.89 -8.78
C VAL A 73 -5.55 -8.06 -8.43
N LEU A 74 -6.84 -7.91 -8.73
CA LEU A 74 -7.83 -8.95 -8.56
C LEU A 74 -8.40 -9.29 -9.93
N GLU A 75 -8.46 -10.59 -10.24
CA GLU A 75 -8.96 -11.08 -11.54
C GLU A 75 -8.25 -10.42 -12.75
N GLY A 76 -6.94 -10.14 -12.60
CA GLY A 76 -6.13 -9.50 -13.63
C GLY A 76 -6.35 -7.99 -13.80
N LYS A 77 -7.14 -7.35 -12.92
CA LYS A 77 -7.45 -5.92 -12.96
C LYS A 77 -6.92 -5.19 -11.72
N PRO A 78 -6.20 -4.07 -11.87
CA PRO A 78 -5.80 -3.24 -10.74
C PRO A 78 -7.06 -2.73 -10.03
N THR A 79 -7.23 -3.08 -8.76
CA THR A 79 -8.45 -2.81 -7.97
C THR A 79 -8.19 -1.84 -6.82
N ILE A 80 -6.98 -1.87 -6.26
CA ILE A 80 -6.53 -0.97 -5.20
C ILE A 80 -5.16 -0.43 -5.58
N LEU A 81 -5.00 0.89 -5.56
CA LEU A 81 -3.69 1.53 -5.67
C LEU A 81 -3.22 1.99 -4.30
N VAL A 82 -1.94 1.81 -4.00
CA VAL A 82 -1.35 2.17 -2.71
C VAL A 82 -0.19 3.10 -2.95
N GLU A 83 -0.24 4.26 -2.32
CA GLU A 83 0.84 5.24 -2.22
C GLU A 83 1.32 5.25 -0.77
N ALA A 84 2.59 4.98 -0.58
CA ALA A 84 3.24 5.00 0.72
C ALA A 84 3.92 6.35 0.97
N LYS A 85 4.10 6.67 2.24
CA LYS A 85 4.92 7.78 2.72
C LYS A 85 5.78 7.31 3.87
N SER A 86 6.80 8.09 4.25
CA SER A 86 7.56 7.81 5.46
C SER A 86 6.66 7.91 6.70
N ILE A 87 6.86 7.05 7.70
CA ILE A 87 6.11 7.06 8.96
C ILE A 87 6.04 8.43 9.66
N ASN A 88 7.04 9.27 9.45
CA ASN A 88 7.12 10.60 10.06
C ASN A 88 6.37 11.69 9.28
N GLU A 89 5.83 11.35 8.10
CA GLU A 89 5.16 12.29 7.21
C GLU A 89 3.68 12.43 7.57
N GLN A 90 3.18 13.67 7.59
CA GLN A 90 1.75 13.93 7.77
C GLN A 90 1.03 13.86 6.42
N LEU A 91 0.02 13.00 6.34
CA LEU A 91 -0.70 12.69 5.09
C LEU A 91 -1.66 13.79 4.58
N THR A 92 -1.52 15.05 5.03
CA THR A 92 -2.52 16.11 4.83
C THR A 92 -2.52 16.79 3.46
N LYS A 93 -1.56 16.48 2.57
CA LYS A 93 -1.37 17.21 1.29
C LYS A 93 -1.23 16.32 0.04
N HIS A 94 -1.52 15.03 0.11
CA HIS A 94 -1.27 14.12 -1.02
C HIS A 94 -2.51 13.74 -1.85
N ASP A 95 -3.66 14.36 -1.58
CA ASP A 95 -4.93 14.09 -2.27
C ASP A 95 -4.82 14.23 -3.80
N SER A 96 -3.89 15.06 -4.30
CA SER A 96 -3.69 15.28 -5.73
C SER A 96 -2.99 14.14 -6.49
N GLN A 97 -2.35 13.17 -5.82
CA GLN A 97 -1.67 12.06 -6.51
C GLN A 97 -2.63 10.92 -6.82
N LEU A 98 -3.26 10.32 -5.81
CA LEU A 98 -4.17 9.20 -6.01
C LEU A 98 -5.40 9.58 -6.84
N PHE A 99 -5.94 10.79 -6.66
CA PHE A 99 -7.09 11.27 -7.43
C PHE A 99 -6.85 11.24 -8.95
N ARG A 100 -5.62 11.44 -9.40
CA ARG A 100 -5.28 11.41 -10.83
C ARG A 100 -5.35 9.99 -11.41
N TYR A 101 -5.03 8.98 -10.62
CA TYR A 101 -5.02 7.58 -11.06
C TYR A 101 -6.43 6.97 -11.18
N PHE A 102 -7.40 7.47 -10.44
CA PHE A 102 -8.80 7.03 -10.59
C PHE A 102 -9.42 7.42 -11.93
N GLY A 103 -8.88 8.44 -12.61
CA GLY A 103 -9.34 8.83 -13.94
C GLY A 103 -8.95 7.85 -15.05
N THR A 104 -7.97 6.96 -14.82
CA THR A 104 -7.34 6.16 -15.89
C THR A 104 -7.05 4.72 -15.54
N THR A 105 -7.39 4.29 -14.33
CA THR A 105 -7.35 2.89 -13.92
C THR A 105 -8.76 2.38 -13.66
N GLU A 106 -8.98 1.06 -13.82
CA GLU A 106 -10.21 0.42 -13.35
C GLU A 106 -10.25 0.28 -11.81
N SER A 107 -9.26 0.83 -11.11
CA SER A 107 -9.13 0.75 -9.67
C SER A 107 -10.30 1.44 -8.98
N LYS A 108 -10.89 0.74 -8.01
CA LYS A 108 -12.04 1.22 -7.25
C LYS A 108 -11.62 1.94 -5.98
N PHE A 109 -10.40 1.67 -5.50
CA PHE A 109 -9.88 2.22 -4.25
C PHE A 109 -8.44 2.73 -4.42
N GLY A 110 -8.09 3.64 -3.53
CA GLY A 110 -6.79 4.30 -3.46
C GLY A 110 -6.46 4.49 -1.99
N ILE A 111 -5.29 4.05 -1.59
CA ILE A 111 -4.83 4.09 -0.20
C ILE A 111 -3.58 4.96 -0.16
N LEU A 112 -3.63 6.02 0.64
CA LEU A 112 -2.45 6.78 1.04
C LEU A 112 -2.15 6.40 2.49
N THR A 113 -0.95 5.90 2.76
CA THR A 113 -0.58 5.43 4.09
C THR A 113 0.89 5.69 4.41
N ASN A 114 1.21 5.83 5.69
CA ASN A 114 2.56 5.91 6.23
C ASN A 114 2.81 4.82 7.29
N GLY A 115 2.05 3.71 7.26
CA GLY A 115 2.15 2.62 8.23
C GLY A 115 0.78 2.14 8.66
#